data_AF-A0A962JMV4-F1
#
_entry.id   AF-A0A962JMV4-F1
#
_cell.length_a   1.000
_cell.length_b   1.000
_cell.length_c   1.000
_cell.angle_alpha   90.00
_cell.angle_beta   90.00
_cell.angle_gamma   90.00
#
_symmetry.space_group_name_H-M   'P 1'
#
loop_
_entity.id
_entity.type
_entity.pdbx_description
1 polymer ?
#
loop_
_entity_poly.entity_id
_entity_poly.type
_entity_poly.pdbx_seq_one_letter_code
_entity_poly.pdbx_strand_id
1 'polypeptide(L)'
;IPSPLQALKEAYRVLKPNGELLFLEHVRSNLPWLSSCQNMLNPLWNHVACGCHLNRDTEATILEAGFEFKDIERYQHPKLVSVGGSIIQGVAIKK
;
A
#
# COMPACT_ATOMS: atom_id res chain seq x y z
N ILE A 1 9.46 0.56 -4.92
CA ILE A 1 9.45 2.01 -5.26
C ILE A 1 10.03 2.79 -4.08
N PRO A 2 11.10 3.58 -4.28
CA PRO A 2 11.76 4.31 -3.19
C PRO A 2 10.95 5.51 -2.70
N SER A 3 10.20 6.19 -3.57
CA SER A 3 9.36 7.35 -3.22
C SER A 3 7.89 7.14 -3.66
N PRO A 4 7.08 6.37 -2.90
CA PRO A 4 5.70 6.05 -3.26
C PRO A 4 4.83 7.30 -3.50
N LEU A 5 4.96 8.31 -2.66
CA LEU A 5 4.22 9.56 -2.79
C LEU A 5 4.50 10.28 -4.12
N GLN A 6 5.77 10.34 -4.55
CA GLN A 6 6.13 10.98 -5.81
C GLN A 6 5.55 10.19 -7.00
N ALA A 7 5.61 8.86 -6.95
CA ALA A 7 5.02 8.00 -7.97
C ALA A 7 3.51 8.19 -8.07
N LEU A 8 2.81 8.29 -6.94
CA LEU A 8 1.37 8.53 -6.89
C LEU A 8 1.00 9.95 -7.35
N LYS A 9 1.77 10.97 -6.98
CA LYS A 9 1.58 12.34 -7.50
C LYS A 9 1.74 12.40 -9.02
N GLU A 10 2.70 11.65 -9.57
CA GLU A 10 2.88 11.57 -11.01
C GLU A 10 1.73 10.81 -11.68
N ALA A 11 1.26 9.70 -11.08
CA ALA A 11 0.05 9.00 -11.54
C ALA A 11 -1.17 9.93 -11.54
N TYR A 12 -1.36 10.72 -10.49
CA TYR A 12 -2.43 11.72 -10.40
C TYR A 12 -2.27 12.80 -11.49
N ARG A 13 -1.04 13.27 -11.75
CA ARG A 13 -0.76 14.28 -12.78
C ARG A 13 -1.15 13.79 -14.17
N VAL A 14 -0.83 12.54 -14.53
CA VAL A 14 -1.07 11.98 -15.87
C VAL A 14 -2.48 11.43 -16.09
N LEU A 15 -3.20 11.06 -15.03
CA LEU A 15 -4.59 10.62 -15.14
C LEU A 15 -5.49 11.77 -15.63
N LYS A 16 -6.46 11.43 -16.49
CA LYS A 16 -7.53 12.35 -16.89
C LYS A 16 -8.40 12.71 -15.66
N PRO A 17 -9.13 13.83 -15.69
CA PRO A 17 -10.17 14.09 -14.69
C PRO A 17 -11.14 12.91 -14.59
N ASN A 18 -11.52 12.53 -13.37
CA ASN A 18 -12.29 11.32 -13.04
C ASN A 18 -11.60 9.98 -13.42
N GLY A 19 -10.29 10.00 -13.68
CA GLY A 19 -9.51 8.80 -13.92
C GLY A 19 -9.35 7.95 -12.66
N GLU A 20 -9.30 6.63 -12.86
CA GLU A 20 -9.20 5.64 -11.78
C GLU A 20 -7.75 5.13 -11.62
N LEU A 21 -7.29 5.07 -10.37
CA LEU A 21 -6.11 4.37 -9.92
C LEU A 21 -6.56 3.03 -9.31
N LEU A 22 -6.30 1.94 -10.02
CA LEU A 22 -6.44 0.60 -9.48
C LEU A 22 -5.20 0.24 -8.68
N PHE A 23 -5.36 -0.21 -7.44
CA PHE A 23 -4.25 -0.59 -6.57
C PHE A 23 -4.43 -1.98 -5.97
N LEU A 24 -3.29 -2.65 -5.75
CA LEU A 24 -3.16 -3.91 -5.03
C LEU A 24 -1.78 -3.89 -4.36
N GLU A 25 -1.74 -3.80 -3.03
CA GLU A 25 -0.46 -3.73 -2.30
C GLU A 25 -0.51 -4.55 -1.02
N HIS A 26 0.65 -5.04 -0.60
CA HIS A 26 0.88 -5.50 0.76
C HIS A 26 1.08 -4.28 1.66
N VAL A 27 0.49 -4.29 2.85
CA VAL A 27 0.55 -3.16 3.77
C VAL A 27 0.73 -3.62 5.21
N ARG A 28 0.97 -2.64 6.07
CA ARG A 28 0.92 -2.84 7.51
C ARG A 28 -0.43 -3.43 7.94
N SER A 29 -0.38 -4.43 8.80
CA SER A 29 -1.56 -5.03 9.41
C SER A 29 -2.20 -4.09 10.44
N ASN A 30 -3.53 -4.15 10.58
CA ASN A 30 -4.26 -3.47 11.65
C ASN A 30 -4.20 -4.22 12.98
N LEU A 31 -3.70 -5.46 13.00
CA LEU A 31 -3.52 -6.24 14.23
C LEU A 31 -2.23 -5.75 14.94
N PRO A 32 -2.31 -5.24 16.19
CA PRO A 32 -1.16 -4.63 16.85
C PRO A 32 0.05 -5.54 16.96
N TRP A 33 -0.15 -6.82 17.30
CA TRP A 33 0.93 -7.79 17.42
C TRP A 33 1.61 -8.06 16.06
N LEU A 34 0.83 -8.16 14.99
CA LEU A 34 1.34 -8.45 13.66
C LEU A 34 2.07 -7.24 13.07
N SER A 35 1.56 -6.04 13.29
CA SER A 35 2.22 -4.77 12.95
C SER A 35 3.58 -4.63 13.65
N SER A 36 3.66 -4.99 14.94
CA SER A 36 4.93 -5.03 15.68
C SER A 36 5.92 -6.03 15.06
N CYS A 37 5.45 -7.24 14.70
CA CYS A 37 6.28 -8.22 13.99
C CYS A 37 6.74 -7.70 12.63
N GLN A 38 5.86 -7.05 11.86
CA GLN A 38 6.20 -6.45 10.56
C GLN A 38 7.29 -5.38 10.72
N ASN A 39 7.17 -4.48 11.71
CA ASN A 39 8.18 -3.45 11.98
C ASN A 39 9.55 -4.05 12.30
N MET A 40 9.59 -5.11 13.11
CA MET A 40 10.82 -5.80 13.47
C MET A 40 11.47 -6.50 12.27
N LEU A 41 10.67 -7.14 11.42
CA LEU A 41 11.16 -7.88 10.25
C LEU A 41 11.47 -6.98 9.05
N ASN A 42 10.91 -5.76 9.01
CA ASN A 42 10.99 -4.86 7.87
C ASN A 42 12.43 -4.58 7.37
N PRO A 43 13.45 -4.35 8.22
CA PRO A 43 14.81 -4.10 7.72
C PRO A 43 15.40 -5.29 6.95
N LEU A 44 15.19 -6.52 7.46
CA LEU A 44 15.61 -7.72 6.77
C LEU A 44 14.79 -7.94 5.50
N TRP A 45 13.47 -7.77 5.61
CA TRP A 45 12.55 -7.90 4.48
C TRP A 45 12.92 -6.95 3.34
N ASN A 46 13.25 -5.70 3.64
CA ASN A 46 13.67 -4.72 2.66
C ASN A 46 14.87 -5.21 1.85
N HIS A 47 15.83 -5.88 2.49
CA HIS A 47 17.01 -6.40 1.82
C HIS A 47 16.71 -7.63 0.93
N VAL A 48 15.88 -8.56 1.43
CA VAL A 48 15.63 -9.85 0.74
C VAL A 48 14.46 -9.81 -0.25
N ALA A 49 13.56 -8.83 -0.14
CA ALA A 49 12.37 -8.69 -0.97
C ALA A 49 12.43 -7.45 -1.88
N CYS A 50 13.58 -7.21 -2.53
CA CYS A 50 13.74 -6.16 -3.54
C CYS A 50 13.34 -4.73 -3.07
N GLY A 51 13.59 -4.39 -1.80
CA GLY A 51 13.22 -3.08 -1.24
C GLY A 51 11.75 -2.94 -0.83
N CYS A 52 11.02 -4.05 -0.72
CA CYS A 52 9.65 -4.13 -0.20
C CYS A 52 9.59 -3.67 1.27
N HIS A 53 8.48 -3.03 1.66
CA HIS A 53 8.30 -2.54 3.05
C HIS A 53 7.00 -3.11 3.64
N LEU A 54 7.12 -3.98 4.63
CA LEU A 54 5.99 -4.68 5.29
C LEU A 54 5.08 -3.73 6.09
N ASN A 55 5.62 -2.60 6.52
CA ASN A 55 4.97 -1.66 7.42
C ASN A 55 4.48 -0.39 6.73
N ARG A 56 4.39 -0.39 5.40
CA ARG A 56 3.94 0.77 4.63
C ARG A 56 2.47 1.05 4.87
N ASP A 57 2.15 2.34 4.99
CA ASP A 57 0.80 2.89 5.01
C ASP A 57 0.47 3.51 3.64
N THR A 58 0.10 2.64 2.70
CA THR A 58 -0.20 3.04 1.33
C THR A 58 -1.46 3.88 1.25
N GLU A 59 -2.45 3.60 2.10
CA GLU A 59 -3.69 4.38 2.13
C GLU A 59 -3.43 5.84 2.42
N ALA A 60 -2.65 6.13 3.47
CA ALA A 60 -2.26 7.49 3.79
C ALA A 60 -1.51 8.16 2.62
N THR A 61 -0.65 7.40 1.93
CA THR A 61 0.12 7.91 0.79
C THR A 61 -0.77 8.22 -0.43
N ILE A 62 -1.79 7.39 -0.71
CA ILE A 62 -2.75 7.62 -1.80
C ILE A 62 -3.56 8.88 -1.54
N LEU A 63 -4.03 9.08 -0.30
CA LEU A 63 -4.74 10.29 0.10
C LEU A 63 -3.85 11.54 -0.01
N GLU A 64 -2.60 11.46 0.46
CA GLU A 64 -1.64 12.56 0.37
C GLU A 64 -1.29 12.93 -1.09
N ALA A 65 -1.38 11.98 -2.01
CA ALA A 65 -1.19 12.24 -3.44
C ALA A 65 -2.38 12.97 -4.10
N GLY A 66 -3.51 13.13 -3.40
CA GLY A 66 -4.68 13.86 -3.86
C GLY A 66 -5.82 12.99 -4.41
N PHE A 67 -5.70 11.66 -4.33
CA PHE A 67 -6.79 10.76 -4.71
C PHE A 67 -7.87 10.67 -3.63
N GLU A 68 -9.08 10.32 -4.04
CA GLU A 68 -10.16 9.91 -3.14
C GLU A 68 -10.47 8.42 -3.32
N PHE A 69 -10.74 7.67 -2.25
CA PHE A 69 -11.13 6.26 -2.37
C PHE A 69 -12.58 6.14 -2.86
N LYS A 70 -12.77 5.36 -3.92
CA LYS A 70 -14.09 4.90 -4.37
C LYS A 70 -14.46 3.59 -3.68
N ASP A 71 -13.50 2.67 -3.58
CA ASP A 71 -13.61 1.43 -2.84
C ASP A 71 -12.24 1.00 -2.32
N ILE A 72 -12.26 0.28 -1.19
CA ILE A 72 -11.09 -0.34 -0.62
C ILE A 72 -11.50 -1.60 0.15
N GLU A 73 -10.79 -2.68 -0.13
CA GLU A 73 -10.88 -3.93 0.60
C GLU A 73 -9.55 -4.22 1.28
N ARG A 74 -9.63 -4.66 2.54
CA ARG A 74 -8.47 -5.13 3.30
C ARG A 74 -8.71 -6.56 3.72
N TYR A 75 -7.74 -7.43 3.44
CA TYR A 75 -7.84 -8.83 3.80
C TYR A 75 -6.47 -9.45 4.06
N GLN A 76 -6.50 -10.61 4.70
CA GLN A 76 -5.33 -11.45 4.87
C GLN A 76 -5.31 -12.49 3.75
N HIS A 77 -4.30 -12.45 2.88
CA HIS A 77 -4.22 -13.36 1.75
C HIS A 77 -3.98 -14.80 2.24
N PRO A 78 -4.85 -15.76 1.90
CA PRO A 78 -4.86 -17.09 2.53
C PRO A 78 -3.64 -17.95 2.20
N LYS A 79 -2.95 -17.65 1.09
CA LYS A 79 -1.73 -18.36 0.66
C LYS A 79 -0.42 -17.67 1.06
N LEU A 80 -0.48 -16.50 1.70
CA LEU A 80 0.72 -15.76 2.10
C LEU A 80 0.96 -15.89 3.60
N VAL A 81 2.24 -15.91 3.98
CA VAL A 81 2.64 -15.91 5.40
C VAL A 81 2.09 -14.66 6.08
N SER A 82 1.61 -14.81 7.32
CA SER A 82 0.85 -13.76 8.02
C SER A 82 1.50 -12.37 7.99
N VAL A 83 2.82 -12.30 8.14
CA VAL A 83 3.57 -11.03 8.15
C VAL A 83 3.59 -10.30 6.81
N GLY A 84 3.52 -11.03 5.69
CA GLY A 84 3.49 -10.46 4.33
C GLY A 84 2.13 -10.55 3.64
N GLY A 85 1.14 -11.13 4.32
CA GLY A 85 -0.17 -11.43 3.74
C GLY A 85 -1.24 -10.37 3.98
N SER A 86 -0.94 -9.28 4.68
CA SER A 86 -1.90 -8.17 4.83
C SER A 86 -1.93 -7.37 3.54
N ILE A 87 -3.06 -7.40 2.84
CA ILE A 87 -3.25 -6.81 1.51
C ILE A 87 -4.34 -5.74 1.57
N ILE A 88 -4.16 -4.67 0.79
CA ILE A 88 -5.25 -3.80 0.35
C ILE A 88 -5.40 -3.87 -1.17
N GLN A 89 -6.63 -3.75 -1.63
CA GLN A 89 -6.96 -3.58 -3.04
C GLN A 89 -8.16 -2.65 -3.21
N GLY A 90 -8.28 -2.02 -4.37
CA GLY A 90 -9.46 -1.22 -4.68
C GLY A 90 -9.20 -0.15 -5.73
N VAL A 91 -10.08 0.85 -5.73
CA VAL A 91 -10.08 1.96 -6.68
C VAL A 91 -10.02 3.30 -5.96
N ALA A 92 -9.06 4.14 -6.38
CA ALA A 92 -9.00 5.54 -6.00
C ALA A 92 -9.22 6.42 -7.24
N ILE A 93 -9.82 7.59 -7.09
CA ILE A 93 -10.24 8.46 -8.19
C ILE A 93 -9.59 9.83 -8.10
N LYS A 94 -9.23 10.37 -9.27
CA LYS A 94 -8.87 11.77 -9.44
C LYS A 94 -10.14 12.60 -9.60
N LYS A 95 -10.58 13.26 -8.53
CA LYS A 95 -11.58 14.32 -8.65
C LYS A 95 -10.94 15.64 -9.03
#